data_AF-A0A935NY58-F1
#
_entry.id   AF-A0A935NY58-F1
#
_cell.length_a   1.000
_cell.length_b   1.000
_cell.length_c   1.000
_cell.angle_alpha   90.00
_cell.angle_beta   90.00
_cell.angle_gamma   90.00
#
_symmetry.space_group_name_H-M   'P 1'
#
loop_
_entity.id
_entity.type
_entity.pdbx_description
1 polymer ?
#
loop_
_entity_poly.entity_id
_entity_poly.type
_entity_poly.pdbx_seq_one_letter_code
_entity_poly.pdbx_strand_id
1 'polypeptide(L)'
;MISRSPLRLALRNVGLRFASLALALFPLVACGGDEDPCDSMVETICAAACSCGGAAGCAIGDASGAITFDNKAGCQALYGLACSQPAPSGFSYSACEKALATPMCVASTDGQALMLPAVCDQ
;
A
#
# COMPACT_ATOMS: atom_id res chain seq x y z
N MET A 1 -39.18 -35.78 30.67
CA MET A 1 -37.95 -36.59 30.56
C MET A 1 -37.03 -35.86 29.60
N ILE A 2 -36.17 -34.94 30.08
CA ILE A 2 -34.75 -35.17 30.44
C ILE A 2 -34.01 -35.71 29.21
N SER A 3 -33.19 -34.93 28.51
CA SER A 3 -31.79 -34.80 28.92
C SER A 3 -31.13 -33.52 28.41
N ARG A 4 -30.65 -32.70 29.35
CA ARG A 4 -29.61 -31.69 29.14
C ARG A 4 -28.28 -32.44 29.08
N SER A 5 -27.38 -32.04 28.19
CA SER A 5 -25.96 -32.30 28.42
C SER A 5 -25.11 -31.06 28.12
N PRO A 6 -24.06 -30.83 28.94
CA PRO A 6 -23.48 -29.53 29.16
C PRO A 6 -22.09 -29.40 28.53
N LEU A 7 -21.64 -28.14 28.51
CA LEU A 7 -20.26 -27.68 28.52
C LEU A 7 -19.18 -28.76 28.64
N ARG A 8 -18.28 -28.81 27.65
CA ARG A 8 -16.86 -29.10 27.91
C ARG A 8 -16.01 -27.95 27.37
N LEU A 9 -15.73 -27.03 28.28
CA LEU A 9 -14.50 -26.26 28.30
C LEU A 9 -13.32 -27.22 28.08
N ALA A 10 -12.51 -26.96 27.06
CA ALA A 10 -11.14 -27.41 27.01
C ALA A 10 -10.23 -26.19 26.90
N LEU A 11 -10.11 -25.47 28.03
CA LEU A 11 -8.87 -24.75 28.32
C LEU A 11 -7.79 -25.80 28.56
N ARG A 12 -6.85 -25.94 27.63
CA ARG A 12 -5.54 -26.57 27.86
C ARG A 12 -4.52 -25.72 27.08
N ASN A 13 -3.75 -24.88 27.76
CA ASN A 13 -2.52 -25.15 28.50
C ASN A 13 -1.27 -25.01 27.61
N VAL A 14 -0.23 -24.41 28.19
CA VAL A 14 1.15 -24.22 27.70
C VAL A 14 1.31 -23.00 26.79
N GLY A 15 1.94 -21.88 27.18
CA GLY A 15 3.14 -21.77 27.99
C GLY A 15 4.42 -21.79 27.12
N LEU A 16 4.52 -20.93 26.10
CA LEU A 16 5.80 -20.56 25.49
C LEU A 16 6.12 -19.13 25.96
N ARG A 17 6.78 -18.98 27.11
CA ARG A 17 8.23 -18.80 27.20
C ARG A 17 8.80 -17.89 26.11
N PHE A 18 9.06 -16.66 26.54
CA PHE A 18 10.18 -15.80 26.13
C PHE A 18 11.24 -16.58 25.34
N ALA A 19 11.19 -16.44 24.01
CA ALA A 19 12.36 -16.61 23.17
C ALA A 19 12.79 -15.19 22.76
N SER A 20 13.73 -14.65 23.52
CA SER A 20 14.58 -13.53 23.12
C SER A 20 15.25 -13.91 21.80
N LEU A 21 14.66 -13.52 20.66
CA LEU A 21 15.32 -13.61 19.37
C LEU A 21 16.16 -12.34 19.18
N ALA A 22 17.35 -12.39 19.76
CA ALA A 22 18.42 -11.47 19.45
C ALA A 22 18.85 -11.64 17.99
N LEU A 23 19.07 -10.51 17.33
CA LEU A 23 19.85 -10.31 16.09
C LEU A 23 19.50 -11.20 14.89
N ALA A 24 18.76 -10.60 13.96
CA ALA A 24 19.16 -10.64 12.55
C ALA A 24 19.34 -9.19 12.06
N LEU A 25 20.49 -8.61 12.40
CA LEU A 25 21.07 -7.51 11.64
C LEU A 25 21.40 -8.07 10.26
N PHE A 26 20.44 -8.06 9.35
CA PHE A 26 20.74 -8.14 7.94
C PHE A 26 21.42 -6.81 7.59
N PRO A 27 22.69 -6.80 7.15
CA PRO A 27 23.15 -5.66 6.38
C PRO A 27 22.22 -5.60 5.17
N LEU A 28 21.36 -4.57 5.13
CA LEU A 28 20.73 -4.14 3.89
C LEU A 28 21.87 -4.05 2.89
N VAL A 29 21.91 -5.00 1.97
CA VAL A 29 22.72 -4.90 0.78
C VAL A 29 22.19 -3.63 0.12
N ALA A 30 22.94 -2.54 0.30
CA ALA A 30 22.74 -1.32 -0.46
C ALA A 30 22.99 -1.71 -1.91
N CYS A 31 21.92 -2.14 -2.59
CA CYS A 31 21.89 -2.27 -4.02
C CYS A 31 21.94 -0.83 -4.56
N GLY A 32 23.15 -0.28 -4.61
CA GLY A 32 23.45 1.03 -5.19
C GLY A 32 23.34 0.99 -6.70
N GLY A 33 22.11 0.87 -7.20
CA GLY A 33 21.70 1.50 -8.43
C GLY A 33 20.90 2.72 -8.03
N ASP A 34 21.17 3.89 -8.62
CA ASP A 34 20.31 5.05 -8.48
C ASP A 34 18.88 4.63 -8.84
N GLU A 35 18.04 4.34 -7.84
CA GLU A 35 16.63 4.06 -8.05
C GLU A 35 16.03 5.30 -8.70
N ASP A 36 15.41 5.11 -9.86
CA ASP A 36 14.81 6.22 -10.59
C ASP A 36 13.79 6.88 -9.66
N PRO A 37 13.87 8.21 -9.45
CA PRO A 37 12.96 8.90 -8.53
C PRO A 37 11.49 8.75 -8.96
N CYS A 38 11.23 8.46 -10.24
CA CYS A 38 9.91 8.10 -10.71
C CYS A 38 9.47 6.71 -10.24
N ASP A 39 10.34 5.70 -10.31
CA ASP A 39 10.03 4.34 -9.84
C ASP A 39 9.71 4.34 -8.34
N SER A 40 10.50 5.06 -7.53
CA SER A 40 10.25 5.25 -6.09
C SER A 40 8.90 5.92 -5.82
N MET A 41 8.58 6.97 -6.58
CA MET A 41 7.29 7.65 -6.47
C MET A 41 6.13 6.73 -6.86
N VAL A 42 6.23 6.00 -7.97
CA VAL A 42 5.20 5.05 -8.44
C VAL A 42 4.99 3.95 -7.41
N GLU A 43 6.06 3.45 -6.80
CA GLU A 43 5.96 2.51 -5.69
C GLU A 43 5.14 3.08 -4.53
N THR A 44 5.42 4.33 -4.15
CA THR A 44 4.72 5.03 -3.05
C THR A 44 3.24 5.27 -3.38
N ILE A 45 2.92 5.73 -4.60
CA ILE A 45 1.54 5.91 -5.09
C ILE A 45 0.79 4.60 -5.01
N CYS A 46 1.35 3.53 -5.58
CA CYS A 46 0.68 2.24 -5.63
C CYS A 46 0.52 1.62 -4.24
N ALA A 47 1.48 1.78 -3.34
CA ALA A 47 1.34 1.35 -1.95
C ALA A 47 0.19 2.09 -1.24
N ALA A 48 0.10 3.40 -1.39
CA ALA A 48 -0.98 4.21 -0.85
C ALA A 48 -2.35 3.83 -1.47
N ALA A 49 -2.40 3.56 -2.77
CA ALA A 49 -3.59 3.13 -3.48
C ALA A 49 -4.13 1.78 -2.96
N CYS A 50 -3.25 0.80 -2.76
CA CYS A 50 -3.63 -0.48 -2.16
C CYS A 50 -4.06 -0.33 -0.71
N SER A 51 -3.44 0.59 0.04
CA SER A 51 -3.85 0.91 1.40
C SER A 51 -5.25 1.53 1.46
N CYS A 52 -5.62 2.38 0.49
CA CYS A 52 -6.95 2.99 0.42
C CYS A 52 -8.02 2.01 -0.08
N GLY A 53 -7.73 1.20 -1.10
CA GLY A 53 -8.70 0.26 -1.68
C GLY A 53 -9.01 -0.96 -0.79
N GLY A 54 -8.10 -1.32 0.12
CA GLY A 54 -8.32 -2.37 1.10
C GLY A 54 -8.56 -3.74 0.45
N ALA A 55 -9.69 -4.39 0.75
CA ALA A 55 -9.99 -5.72 0.22
C ALA A 55 -10.36 -5.73 -1.28
N ALA A 56 -10.67 -4.57 -1.86
CA ALA A 56 -11.00 -4.44 -3.28
C ALA A 56 -9.76 -4.37 -4.19
N GLY A 57 -8.55 -4.33 -3.60
CA GLY A 57 -7.31 -4.14 -4.33
C GLY A 57 -6.81 -2.70 -4.22
N CYS A 58 -6.13 -2.22 -5.26
CA CYS A 58 -5.57 -0.87 -5.29
C CYS A 58 -6.44 0.03 -6.14
N ALA A 59 -6.77 1.22 -5.65
CA ALA A 59 -7.64 2.13 -6.38
C ALA A 59 -7.10 3.56 -6.32
N ILE A 60 -7.08 4.23 -7.47
CA ILE A 60 -6.64 5.62 -7.61
C ILE A 60 -7.77 6.36 -8.33
N GLY A 61 -8.23 7.48 -7.77
CA GLY A 61 -9.33 8.23 -8.33
C GLY A 61 -9.90 9.27 -7.39
N ASP A 62 -11.09 9.75 -7.73
CA ASP A 62 -11.79 10.78 -6.98
C ASP A 62 -13.25 10.35 -6.68
N ALA A 63 -14.07 11.30 -6.24
CA ALA A 63 -15.47 11.04 -5.92
C ALA A 63 -16.32 10.62 -7.14
N SER A 64 -15.88 10.91 -8.36
CA SER A 64 -16.58 10.61 -9.61
C SER A 64 -16.30 9.19 -10.11
N GLY A 65 -15.11 8.67 -9.85
CA GLY A 65 -14.71 7.32 -10.25
C GLY A 65 -13.25 6.99 -9.91
N ALA A 66 -12.90 5.71 -9.98
CA ALA A 66 -11.56 5.24 -9.72
C ALA A 66 -11.07 4.18 -10.73
N ILE A 67 -9.78 4.23 -11.02
CA ILE A 67 -9.08 3.16 -11.71
C ILE A 67 -8.68 2.13 -10.65
N THR A 68 -9.14 0.89 -10.83
CA THR A 68 -8.86 -0.21 -9.91
C THR A 68 -7.83 -1.16 -10.51
N PHE A 69 -7.02 -1.74 -9.62
CA PHE A 69 -5.97 -2.69 -9.94
C PHE A 69 -6.08 -3.88 -9.00
N ASP A 70 -5.91 -5.09 -9.53
CA ASP A 70 -5.97 -6.33 -8.75
C ASP A 70 -4.93 -6.36 -7.62
N ASN A 71 -3.77 -5.74 -7.84
CA ASN A 71 -2.66 -5.71 -6.89
C ASN A 71 -1.65 -4.59 -7.21
N LYS A 72 -0.68 -4.40 -6.30
CA LYS A 72 0.38 -3.38 -6.41
C LYS A 72 1.17 -3.49 -7.72
N ALA A 73 1.48 -4.71 -8.18
CA ALA A 73 2.25 -4.91 -9.41
C ALA A 73 1.47 -4.46 -10.66
N GLY A 74 0.16 -4.68 -10.70
CA GLY A 74 -0.71 -4.16 -11.77
C GLY A 74 -0.74 -2.63 -11.80
N CYS A 75 -0.80 -1.99 -10.63
CA CYS A 75 -0.70 -0.53 -10.51
C CYS A 75 0.66 -0.02 -11.01
N GLN A 76 1.77 -0.64 -10.54
CA GLN A 76 3.12 -0.26 -10.94
C GLN A 76 3.37 -0.47 -12.44
N ALA A 77 2.81 -1.52 -13.04
CA ALA A 77 2.95 -1.77 -14.47
C ALA A 77 2.31 -0.67 -15.32
N LEU A 78 1.20 -0.08 -14.87
CA LEU A 78 0.54 1.02 -15.59
C LEU A 78 1.21 2.35 -15.30
N TYR A 79 1.43 2.69 -14.03
CA TYR A 79 2.01 3.97 -13.62
C TYR A 79 3.51 4.07 -13.94
N GLY A 80 4.25 2.96 -13.95
CA GLY A 80 5.64 2.93 -14.37
C GLY A 80 5.85 3.28 -15.85
N LEU A 81 4.81 3.18 -16.68
CA LEU A 81 4.87 3.67 -18.06
C LEU A 81 5.07 5.20 -18.12
N ALA A 82 4.58 5.93 -17.11
CA ALA A 82 4.80 7.38 -17.01
C ALA A 82 6.28 7.71 -16.77
N CYS A 83 7.04 6.81 -16.14
CA CYS A 83 8.48 6.98 -15.90
C CYS A 83 9.33 6.87 -17.17
N SER A 84 8.78 6.31 -18.26
CA SER A 84 9.43 6.32 -19.57
C SER A 84 9.33 7.68 -20.28
N GLN A 85 8.50 8.59 -19.78
CA GLN A 85 8.39 9.96 -20.29
C GLN A 85 9.25 10.90 -19.46
N PRO A 86 9.89 11.90 -20.08
CA PRO A 86 10.57 12.94 -19.33
C PRO A 86 9.55 13.66 -18.43
N ALA A 87 9.92 13.87 -17.17
CA ALA A 87 9.10 14.61 -16.22
C ALA A 87 8.71 15.98 -16.79
N PRO A 88 7.45 16.40 -16.68
CA PRO A 88 7.06 17.73 -17.13
C PRO A 88 7.86 18.80 -16.38
N SER A 89 8.14 19.91 -17.06
CA SER A 89 8.89 21.03 -16.50
C SER A 89 8.26 21.53 -15.20
N GLY A 90 9.00 21.46 -14.09
CA GLY A 90 8.51 21.87 -12.78
C GLY A 90 7.90 20.75 -11.94
N PHE A 91 7.84 19.51 -12.45
CA PHE A 91 7.51 18.35 -11.64
C PHE A 91 8.56 18.09 -10.56
N SER A 92 8.11 17.72 -9.36
CA SER A 92 9.00 17.38 -8.25
C SER A 92 8.56 16.07 -7.60
N TYR A 93 9.28 14.99 -7.93
CA TYR A 93 9.10 13.66 -7.34
C TYR A 93 9.08 13.72 -5.81
N SER A 94 10.05 14.43 -5.21
CA SER A 94 10.11 14.57 -3.74
C SER A 94 8.95 15.36 -3.13
N ALA A 95 8.33 16.30 -3.86
CA ALA A 95 7.15 17.00 -3.38
C ALA A 95 5.92 16.09 -3.42
N CYS A 96 5.80 15.28 -4.47
CA CYS A 96 4.77 14.26 -4.58
C CYS A 96 4.92 13.20 -3.47
N GLU A 97 6.11 12.62 -3.28
CA GLU A 97 6.37 11.64 -2.21
C GLU A 97 6.03 12.20 -0.82
N LYS A 98 6.39 13.46 -0.53
CA LYS A 98 6.03 14.12 0.73
C LYS A 98 4.52 14.28 0.89
N ALA A 99 3.80 14.62 -0.17
CA ALA A 99 2.35 14.73 -0.12
C ALA A 99 1.67 13.36 0.10
N LEU A 100 2.26 12.30 -0.45
CA LEU A 100 1.80 10.92 -0.26
C LEU A 100 2.06 10.35 1.14
N ALA A 101 2.91 10.99 1.96
CA ALA A 101 3.09 10.62 3.37
C ALA A 101 1.80 10.79 4.20
N THR A 102 0.86 11.61 3.71
CA THR A 102 -0.50 11.76 4.27
C THR A 102 -1.53 11.45 3.19
N PRO A 103 -1.70 10.17 2.81
CA PRO A 103 -2.56 9.80 1.69
C PRO A 103 -4.02 10.13 1.99
N MET A 104 -4.72 10.73 1.03
CA MET A 104 -6.15 11.03 1.15
C MET A 104 -6.95 9.93 0.48
N CYS A 105 -7.54 9.04 1.27
CA CYS A 105 -8.52 8.08 0.76
C CYS A 105 -9.89 8.74 0.69
N VAL A 106 -10.56 8.63 -0.47
CA VAL A 106 -11.88 9.20 -0.73
C VAL A 106 -12.87 8.12 -1.12
N ALA A 107 -14.13 8.34 -0.78
CA ALA A 107 -15.23 7.53 -1.30
C ALA A 107 -15.46 7.88 -2.78
N SER A 108 -15.31 6.89 -3.63
CA SER A 108 -15.56 6.91 -5.06
C SER A 108 -16.82 6.09 -5.38
N THR A 109 -17.34 6.23 -6.60
CA THR A 109 -18.44 5.40 -7.11
C THR A 109 -18.07 3.92 -7.18
N ASP A 110 -16.78 3.62 -7.32
CA ASP A 110 -16.21 2.27 -7.41
C ASP A 110 -15.71 1.71 -6.05
N GLY A 111 -15.80 2.47 -4.95
CA GLY A 111 -15.35 2.05 -3.62
C GLY A 111 -14.50 3.10 -2.89
N GLN A 112 -13.44 2.67 -2.20
CA GLN A 112 -12.45 3.58 -1.63
C GLN A 112 -11.27 3.71 -2.57
N ALA A 113 -10.81 4.94 -2.81
CA ALA A 113 -9.71 5.21 -3.72
C ALA A 113 -8.73 6.22 -3.13
N LEU A 114 -7.46 6.13 -3.51
CA LEU A 114 -6.48 7.17 -3.26
C LEU A 114 -6.79 8.37 -4.17
N MET A 115 -7.06 9.52 -3.56
CA MET A 115 -7.03 10.80 -4.24
C MET A 115 -5.58 11.27 -4.35
N LEU A 116 -5.07 11.29 -5.58
CA LEU A 116 -3.72 11.79 -5.83
C LEU A 116 -3.63 13.28 -5.47
N PRO A 117 -2.61 13.68 -4.69
CA PRO A 117 -2.33 15.09 -4.47
C PRO A 117 -2.07 15.79 -5.80
N ALA A 118 -2.52 17.03 -5.97
CA ALA A 118 -2.32 17.79 -7.22
C ALA A 118 -0.83 17.95 -7.61
N VAL A 119 0.09 17.84 -6.65
CA VAL A 119 1.54 17.84 -6.91
C VAL A 119 2.04 16.56 -7.60
N CYS A 120 1.24 15.51 -7.61
CA CYS A 120 1.48 14.22 -8.26
C CYS A 120 0.68 14.06 -9.57
N ASP A 121 -0.21 15.01 -9.88
CA ASP A 121 -1.09 15.01 -11.05
C ASP A 121 -0.51 16.00 -12.09
N GLN A 122 0.38 15.50 -12.96
CA GLN A 122 1.01 16.26 -14.05
C GLN A 122 1.16 15.37 -15.29
#